data_AF-A0A645CL39-F1
#
_entry.id   AF-A0A645CL39-F1
#
_cell.length_a   1.000
_cell.length_b   1.000
_cell.length_c   1.000
_cell.angle_alpha   90.00
_cell.angle_beta   90.00
_cell.angle_gamma   90.00
#
_symmetry.space_group_name_H-M   'P 1'
#
loop_
_entity.id
_entity.type
_entity.pdbx_description
1 polymer ?
#
loop_
_entity_poly.entity_id
_entity_poly.type
_entity_poly.pdbx_seq_one_letter_code
_entity_poly.pdbx_strand_id
1 'polypeptide(L)' 'MRNLASNIAELAFDYLDAPPVVVGAKNWITPAHELEDAFFPQPEWIVDAIHERILPLPGHVCKHNFTTLEQIRENKRGI' A
#
# COMPACT_ATOMS: atom_id res chain seq x y z
N MET A 1 1.53 8.46 -9.50
CA MET A 1 1.18 7.03 -9.42
C MET A 1 -0.32 6.75 -9.37
N ARG A 2 -1.16 7.54 -8.67
CA ARG A 2 -2.63 7.38 -8.70
C ARG A 2 -3.23 7.39 -10.11
N ASN A 3 -2.71 8.22 -11.02
CA ASN A 3 -3.16 8.27 -12.41
C ASN A 3 -3.02 6.90 -13.12
N LEU A 4 -1.92 6.18 -12.91
CA LEU A 4 -1.72 4.85 -13.50
C LEU A 4 -2.73 3.83 -12.96
N ALA A 5 -2.90 3.78 -11.63
CA ALA A 5 -3.85 2.85 -11.02
C ALA A 5 -5.29 3.14 -11.46
N SER A 6 -5.69 4.41 -11.56
CA SER A 6 -6.99 4.82 -12.08
C SER A 6 -7.17 4.43 -13.55
N ASN A 7 -6.18 4.68 -14.42
CA ASN A 7 -6.25 4.30 -15.83
C ASN A 7 -6.36 2.78 -16.01
N ILE A 8 -5.65 1.98 -15.21
CA ILE A 8 -5.76 0.51 -15.26
C ILE A 8 -7.17 0.07 -14.81
N ALA A 9 -7.68 0.64 -13.73
CA ALA A 9 -9.02 0.33 -13.25
C ALA A 9 -10.12 0.69 -14.27
N GLU A 10 -9.96 1.79 -15.01
CA GLU A 10 -10.93 2.24 -16.01
C GLU A 10 -10.82 1.48 -17.33
N LEU A 11 -9.60 1.27 -17.85
CA LEU A 11 -9.37 0.73 -19.19
C LEU A 11 -9.30 -0.80 -19.23
N ALA A 12 -9.06 -1.46 -18.11
CA ALA A 12 -8.83 -2.90 -18.04
C ALA A 12 -9.66 -3.60 -16.94
N PHE A 13 -10.76 -3.00 -16.48
CA PHE A 13 -11.59 -3.52 -15.39
C PHE A 13 -11.92 -5.02 -15.52
N ASP A 14 -12.38 -5.44 -16.70
CA ASP A 14 -12.80 -6.81 -16.97
C ASP A 14 -11.64 -7.83 -16.93
N TYR A 15 -10.38 -7.37 -16.91
CA TYR A 15 -9.18 -8.20 -16.82
C TYR A 15 -8.58 -8.26 -15.41
N LEU A 16 -9.15 -7.54 -14.44
CA LEU A 16 -8.61 -7.45 -13.09
C LEU A 16 -9.25 -8.48 -12.15
N ASP A 17 -8.45 -9.41 -11.64
CA ASP A 17 -8.87 -10.32 -10.56
C ASP A 17 -8.98 -9.60 -9.20
N ALA A 18 -8.35 -8.44 -9.07
CA ALA A 18 -8.31 -7.63 -7.84
C ALA A 18 -8.14 -6.13 -8.16
N PRO A 19 -8.57 -5.23 -7.27
CA PRO A 19 -8.36 -3.80 -7.48
C PRO A 19 -6.86 -3.44 -7.48
N PRO A 20 -6.42 -2.46 -8.28
CA PRO A 20 -5.03 -2.03 -8.26
C PRO A 20 -4.68 -1.40 -6.91
N VAL A 21 -3.57 -1.83 -6.33
CA VAL A 21 -3.06 -1.37 -5.04
C VAL A 21 -1.81 -0.54 -5.27
N VAL A 22 -1.74 0.64 -4.65
CA VAL A 22 -0.57 1.52 -4.73
C VAL A 22 0.15 1.49 -3.39
N VAL A 23 1.38 0.98 -3.40
CA VAL A 23 2.32 1.10 -2.29
C VAL A 23 3.24 2.27 -2.59
N GLY A 24 3.33 3.23 -1.68
CA GLY A 24 4.11 4.45 -1.85
C GLY A 24 4.56 5.01 -0.51
N ALA A 25 5.45 6.00 -0.56
CA ALA A 25 5.87 6.69 0.64
C ALA A 25 4.68 7.39 1.33
N LYS A 26 4.78 7.56 2.65
CA LYS A 26 3.75 8.25 3.43
C LYS A 26 3.61 9.70 2.98
N ASN A 27 2.44 10.30 3.19
CA ASN A 27 2.16 11.67 2.73
C ASN A 27 2.72 12.73 3.71
N TRP A 28 4.02 12.62 4.01
CA TRP A 28 4.77 13.52 4.89
C TRP A 28 5.86 14.26 4.11
N ILE A 29 6.40 15.30 4.74
CA ILE A 29 7.68 15.88 4.32
C ILE A 29 8.76 14.81 4.54
N THR A 30 9.60 14.57 3.53
CA THR A 30 10.69 13.59 3.61
C THR A 30 11.50 13.81 4.89
N PRO A 31 11.59 12.82 5.78
CA PRO A 31 12.28 12.96 7.05
C PRO A 31 13.80 12.85 6.89
N ALA A 32 14.52 12.94 8.01
CA ALA A 32 15.96 12.67 8.04
C ALA A 32 16.26 11.19 7.73
N HIS A 33 17.51 10.90 7.36
CA HIS A 33 17.93 9.59 6.83
C HIS A 33 17.62 8.42 7.78
N GLU A 34 17.59 8.68 9.08
CA GLU A 34 17.29 7.71 10.14
C GLU A 34 15.87 7.13 10.06
N LEU A 35 14.96 7.80 9.33
CA LEU A 35 13.56 7.44 9.19
C LEU A 35 13.21 6.93 7.78
N GLU A 36 14.21 6.71 6.92
CA GLU A 36 13.97 6.24 5.54
C GLU A 36 13.23 4.91 5.50
N ASP A 37 13.60 3.96 6.37
CA ASP A 37 12.99 2.62 6.41
C ASP A 37 11.49 2.65 6.79
N ALA A 38 11.09 3.67 7.57
CA ALA A 38 9.70 3.87 7.98
C ALA A 38 8.90 4.74 7.00
N PHE A 39 9.58 5.47 6.11
CA PHE A 39 8.97 6.44 5.20
C PHE A 39 8.87 5.93 3.78
N PHE A 40 9.93 5.32 3.26
CA PHE A 40 9.98 4.79 1.90
C PHE A 40 9.50 3.35 1.82
N PRO A 41 8.89 2.94 0.69
CA PRO A 41 8.46 1.57 0.48
C PRO A 41 9.60 0.57 0.62
N GLN A 42 9.40 -0.39 1.52
CA GLN A 42 10.29 -1.53 1.70
C GLN A 42 9.78 -2.75 0.93
N PRO A 43 10.64 -3.74 0.60
CA PRO A 43 10.21 -4.97 -0.06
C PRO A 43 9.08 -5.69 0.70
N GLU A 44 9.11 -5.69 2.03
CA GLU A 44 8.05 -6.34 2.82
C GLU A 44 6.69 -5.64 2.64
N TRP A 45 6.68 -4.33 2.38
CA TRP A 45 5.43 -3.58 2.17
C TRP A 45 4.67 -4.08 0.96
N ILE A 46 5.38 -4.49 -0.08
CA ILE A 46 4.77 -5.04 -1.30
C ILE A 46 4.11 -6.39 -0.98
N VAL A 47 4.79 -7.25 -0.23
CA VAL A 47 4.28 -8.58 0.15
C VAL A 47 3.07 -8.46 1.08
N ASP A 48 3.16 -7.57 2.08
CA ASP A 48 2.07 -7.32 3.03
C ASP A 48 0.85 -6.72 2.31
N ALA A 49 1.06 -5.79 1.37
CA ALA A 49 -0.02 -5.25 0.55
C ALA A 49 -0.68 -6.34 -0.32
N ILE A 50 0.09 -7.25 -0.92
CA ILE A 50 -0.49 -8.39 -1.65
C ILE A 50 -1.34 -9.26 -0.71
N HIS A 51 -0.79 -9.63 0.45
CA HIS A 51 -1.46 -10.48 1.42
C HIS A 51 -2.79 -9.89 1.91
N GLU A 52 -2.82 -8.59 2.23
CA GLU A 52 -3.98 -7.94 2.83
C GLU A 52 -4.99 -7.38 1.83
N ARG A 53 -4.56 -7.02 0.61
CA ARG A 53 -5.40 -6.28 -0.36
C ARG A 53 -5.74 -7.07 -1.62
N ILE A 54 -4.98 -8.11 -1.95
CA ILE A 54 -5.15 -8.89 -3.19
C ILE A 54 -5.52 -10.33 -2.86
N LEU A 55 -4.62 -11.07 -2.22
CA LEU A 55 -4.78 -12.50 -1.96
C LEU A 55 -4.01 -12.91 -0.70
N PRO A 56 -4.67 -13.48 0.31
CA PRO A 56 -4.00 -14.00 1.49
C PRO A 56 -2.96 -15.08 1.14
N LEU A 57 -1.71 -14.82 1.47
CA LEU A 57 -0.59 -15.73 1.27
C LEU A 57 -0.48 -16.73 2.45
N PRO A 58 -0.55 -18.05 2.21
CA PRO A 58 -0.47 -19.06 3.26
C PRO A 58 0.83 -18.95 4.06
N GLY A 59 0.73 -18.91 5.39
CA GLY A 59 1.88 -18.86 6.30
C GLY A 59 2.61 -17.51 6.35
N HIS A 60 2.14 -16.50 5.61
CA HIS A 60 2.67 -15.15 5.70
C HIS A 60 2.12 -14.41 6.91
N VAL A 61 2.98 -13.67 7.60
CA VAL A 61 2.62 -12.82 8.74
C VAL A 61 3.05 -11.40 8.40
N CYS A 62 2.09 -10.49 8.31
CA CYS A 62 2.35 -9.11 7.94
C CYS A 62 3.25 -8.41 8.97
N LYS A 63 4.23 -7.66 8.46
CA LYS A 63 5.07 -6.77 9.29
C LYS A 63 4.50 -5.35 9.31
N HIS A 64 3.84 -4.96 8.24
CA HIS A 64 3.17 -3.68 8.06
C HIS A 64 1.68 -3.90 7.79
N ASN A 65 0.87 -3.04 8.40
CA ASN A 65 -0.58 -3.13 8.33
C ASN A 65 -1.09 -2.21 7.20
N PHE A 66 -1.58 -2.83 6.13
CA PHE A 66 -2.21 -2.22 4.96
C PHE A 66 -3.74 -2.39 4.97
N THR A 67 -4.33 -2.77 6.10
CA THR A 67 -5.78 -2.91 6.22
C THR A 67 -6.47 -1.55 6.07
N THR A 68 -7.70 -1.56 5.57
CA THR A 68 -8.49 -0.32 5.39
C THR A 68 -8.69 0.43 6.71
N LEU A 69 -8.80 -0.28 7.84
CA LEU A 69 -8.95 0.33 9.15
C LEU A 69 -7.70 1.12 9.58
N GLU A 70 -6.52 0.57 9.29
CA GLU A 70 -5.27 1.26 9.59
C GLU A 70 -5.11 2.52 8.75
N GLN A 71 -5.41 2.43 7.44
CA GLN A 71 -5.40 3.60 6.57
C GLN A 71 -6.35 4.71 7.05
N ILE A 72 -7.55 4.36 7.53
CA ILE A 72 -8.48 5.34 8.13
C ILE A 72 -7.89 5.95 9.40
N ARG A 73 -7.22 5.14 10.23
CA ARG A 73 -6.58 5.60 11.48
C ARG A 73 -5.43 6.57 11.21
N GLU A 74 -4.57 6.27 10.23
CA GLU A 74 -3.46 7.13 9.79
C GLU A 74 -3.98 8.45 9.24
N ASN A 75 -4.94 8.40 8.30
CA ASN A 75 -5.54 9.61 7.73
C ASN A 75 -6.14 10.52 8.81
N LYS A 76 -6.81 9.95 9.83
CA LYS A 76 -7.34 10.72 10.97
C LYS A 76 -6.25 11.42 11.80
N ARG A 77 -5.02 10.90 11.78
CA ARG A 77 -3.86 11.48 12.45
C ARG A 77 -3.07 12.44 11.55
N GLY A 78 -3.51 12.67 10.31
CA GLY A 78 -2.77 13.45 9.33
C GLY A 78 -1.54 12.73 8.80
N ILE A 79 -1.60 11.39 8.76
CA ILE A 79 -0.53 10.49 8.32
C ILE A 79 -0.82 9.95 6.92
#